data_AF-A0A7W1LZK1-F1
#
_entry.id   AF-A0A7W1LZK1-F1
#
_cell.length_a   1.000
_cell.length_b   1.000
_cell.length_c   1.000
_cell.angle_alpha   90.00
_cell.angle_beta   90.00
_cell.angle_gamma   90.00
#
_symmetry.space_group_name_H-M   'P 1'
#
loop_
_entity.id
_entity.type
_entity.pdbx_description
1 polymer ?
#
loop_
_entity_poly.entity_id
_entity_poly.type
_entity_poly.pdbx_seq_one_letter_code
_entity_poly.pdbx_strand_id
1 'polypeptide(L)'
;VGISLGLFISALVKTSEMATSLVPLILIPQILFSGLVGVPAGTAKLVGLIMPATWAFDEMKRLSGLDTLREEGSEKEGTNEGRGLYKHIEDLNDKNISRARRDIENYKKTAEDNSADFEKKMNDYILKLRAGETGAVQPEAPKLGDAPTVPEAERIPDDLSNYVDFLHPWGNILLNPIVLLIMFFGLLTATIIALRSQDIG
;
A
#
# COMPACT_ATOMS: atom_id res chain seq x y z
N VAL A 1 20.95 -6.27 -20.53
CA VAL A 1 21.69 -6.91 -19.41
C VAL A 1 21.69 -8.43 -19.46
N GLY A 2 20.57 -9.11 -19.82
CA GLY A 2 20.55 -10.58 -19.90
C GLY A 2 21.63 -11.17 -20.82
N ILE A 3 21.87 -10.55 -21.98
CA ILE A 3 22.94 -10.97 -22.91
C ILE A 3 24.33 -10.87 -22.27
N SER A 4 24.65 -9.75 -21.61
CA SER A 4 25.96 -9.56 -20.95
C SER A 4 26.16 -10.53 -19.79
N LEU A 5 25.09 -10.86 -19.05
CA LEU A 5 25.13 -11.89 -18.01
C LEU A 5 25.38 -13.29 -18.62
N GLY A 6 24.71 -13.60 -19.72
CA GLY A 6 24.93 -14.86 -20.46
C GLY A 6 26.38 -14.98 -20.93
N LEU A 7 26.92 -13.93 -21.57
CA LEU A 7 28.32 -13.87 -22.00
C LEU A 7 29.29 -14.03 -20.81
N PHE A 8 29.00 -13.39 -19.68
CA PHE A 8 29.81 -13.53 -18.48
C PHE A 8 29.83 -14.97 -17.95
N ILE A 9 28.66 -15.61 -17.86
CA ILE A 9 28.57 -17.02 -17.45
C ILE A 9 29.33 -17.91 -18.42
N SER A 10 29.17 -17.70 -19.73
CA SER A 10 29.92 -18.43 -20.76
C SER A 10 31.43 -18.27 -20.61
N ALA A 11 31.92 -17.09 -20.20
CA ALA A 11 33.33 -16.85 -19.94
C ALA A 11 33.83 -17.50 -18.65
N LEU A 12 32.98 -17.75 -17.66
CA LEU A 12 33.37 -18.41 -16.41
C LEU A 12 33.43 -19.94 -16.53
N VAL A 13 32.52 -20.53 -17.32
CA VAL A 13 32.35 -21.98 -17.39
C VAL A 13 33.24 -22.60 -18.46
N LYS A 14 33.93 -23.68 -18.10
CA LYS A 14 34.80 -24.43 -19.04
C LYS A 14 34.08 -25.57 -19.75
N THR A 15 32.92 -26.00 -19.24
CA THR A 15 32.14 -27.13 -19.76
C THR A 15 30.64 -26.83 -19.77
N SER A 16 29.91 -27.54 -20.63
CA SER A 16 28.44 -27.46 -20.72
C SER A 16 27.75 -27.95 -19.44
N GLU A 17 28.31 -28.95 -18.75
CA GLU A 17 27.80 -29.45 -17.46
C GLU A 17 27.89 -28.37 -16.36
N MET A 18 29.00 -27.60 -16.34
CA MET A 18 29.17 -26.48 -15.41
C MET A 18 28.19 -25.35 -15.73
N ALA A 19 27.96 -25.03 -17.00
CA ALA A 19 26.95 -24.05 -17.41
C ALA A 19 25.54 -24.45 -16.96
N THR A 20 25.18 -25.73 -17.13
CA THR A 20 23.85 -26.26 -16.81
C THR A 20 23.54 -26.16 -15.31
N SER A 21 24.54 -26.29 -14.45
CA SER A 21 24.38 -26.14 -12.98
C SER A 21 24.50 -24.69 -12.50
N LEU A 22 25.36 -23.88 -13.12
CA LEU A 22 25.61 -22.50 -12.70
C LEU A 22 24.49 -21.53 -13.11
N VAL A 23 23.86 -21.74 -14.28
CA VAL A 23 22.80 -20.85 -14.78
C VAL A 23 21.61 -20.77 -13.82
N PRO A 24 20.99 -21.89 -13.36
CA PRO A 24 19.90 -21.83 -12.39
C PRO A 24 20.32 -21.21 -11.06
N LEU A 25 21.55 -21.48 -10.60
CA LEU A 25 22.07 -20.94 -9.35
C LEU A 25 22.15 -19.41 -9.35
N ILE A 26 22.36 -18.80 -10.52
CA ILE A 26 22.35 -17.34 -10.69
C ILE A 26 20.92 -16.84 -10.91
N LEU A 27 20.14 -17.49 -11.77
CA LEU A 27 18.80 -17.01 -12.16
C LEU A 27 17.75 -17.13 -11.04
N ILE A 28 17.76 -18.20 -10.24
CA ILE A 28 16.77 -18.39 -9.17
C ILE A 28 16.85 -17.23 -8.15
N PRO A 29 18.02 -16.87 -7.59
CA PRO A 29 18.14 -15.69 -6.75
C PRO A 29 17.70 -14.41 -7.44
N GLN A 30 18.04 -14.22 -8.72
CA GLN A 30 17.60 -13.03 -9.46
C GLN A 30 16.08 -12.91 -9.47
N ILE A 31 15.36 -14.01 -9.75
CA ILE A 31 13.90 -14.02 -9.77
C ILE A 31 13.33 -13.79 -8.37
N LEU A 32 13.86 -14.47 -7.35
CA LEU A 32 13.38 -14.34 -5.97
C LEU A 32 13.55 -12.91 -5.42
N PHE A 33 14.69 -12.28 -5.68
CA PHE A 33 14.99 -10.92 -5.20
C PHE A 33 14.51 -9.81 -6.15
N SER A 34 13.98 -10.16 -7.33
CA SER A 34 13.44 -9.18 -8.28
C SER A 34 12.13 -8.53 -7.86
N GLY A 35 11.44 -9.12 -6.88
CA GLY A 35 10.10 -8.68 -6.49
C GLY A 35 8.97 -9.40 -7.22
N LEU A 36 9.26 -10.46 -7.99
CA LEU A 36 8.24 -11.24 -8.69
C LEU A 36 7.40 -12.11 -7.75
N VAL A 37 8.01 -12.66 -6.69
CA VAL A 37 7.37 -13.59 -5.74
C VAL A 37 6.90 -12.86 -4.46
N GLY A 38 6.99 -11.52 -4.43
CA GLY A 38 6.59 -10.66 -3.32
C GLY A 38 7.59 -9.55 -3.04
N VAL A 39 7.25 -8.64 -2.13
CA VAL A 39 8.07 -7.48 -1.77
C VAL A 39 9.33 -7.94 -1.00
N PRO A 40 10.56 -7.69 -1.52
CA PRO A 40 11.78 -7.97 -0.78
C PRO A 40 11.87 -7.08 0.47
N ALA A 41 11.91 -7.68 1.66
CA ALA A 41 12.00 -6.98 2.95
C ALA A 41 13.38 -7.11 3.60
N GLY A 42 13.75 -6.14 4.43
CA GLY A 42 15.00 -6.15 5.20
C GLY A 42 16.25 -6.28 4.31
N THR A 43 17.12 -7.24 4.63
CA THR A 43 18.37 -7.50 3.89
C THR A 43 18.13 -8.01 2.47
N ALA A 44 17.02 -8.70 2.20
CA ALA A 44 16.67 -9.16 0.86
C ALA A 44 16.52 -7.99 -0.13
N LYS A 45 16.05 -6.84 0.35
CA LYS A 45 15.95 -5.60 -0.42
C LYS A 45 17.32 -5.10 -0.89
N LEU A 46 18.33 -5.21 -0.03
CA LEU A 46 19.71 -4.82 -0.35
C LEU A 46 20.35 -5.79 -1.34
N VAL A 47 20.06 -7.09 -1.21
CA VAL A 47 20.53 -8.09 -2.18
C VAL A 47 19.89 -7.85 -3.56
N GLY A 48 18.63 -7.42 -3.61
CA GLY A 48 17.97 -7.03 -4.87
C GLY A 48 18.69 -5.90 -5.61
N LEU A 49 19.35 -4.97 -4.92
CA LEU A 49 20.05 -3.84 -5.55
C LEU A 49 21.15 -4.27 -6.53
N ILE A 50 21.80 -5.40 -6.29
CA ILE A 50 22.86 -5.92 -7.16
C ILE A 50 22.34 -6.85 -8.25
N MET A 51 21.04 -7.17 -8.24
CA MET A 51 20.41 -8.07 -9.19
C MET A 51 19.84 -7.27 -10.37
N PRO A 52 20.31 -7.48 -11.61
CA PRO A 52 19.74 -6.84 -12.78
C PRO A 52 18.23 -7.04 -12.95
N ALA A 53 17.72 -8.22 -12.57
CA ALA A 53 16.29 -8.51 -12.66
C ALA A 53 15.44 -7.55 -11.81
N THR A 54 15.88 -7.16 -10.61
CA THR A 54 15.14 -6.22 -9.75
C THR A 54 14.90 -4.89 -10.45
N TRP A 55 15.92 -4.34 -11.11
CA TRP A 55 15.81 -3.08 -11.85
C TRP A 55 14.99 -3.20 -13.13
N ALA A 56 15.13 -4.32 -13.86
CA ALA A 56 14.38 -4.56 -15.08
C ALA A 56 12.88 -4.75 -14.82
N PHE A 57 12.53 -5.53 -13.80
CA PHE A 57 11.13 -5.72 -13.39
C PHE A 57 10.53 -4.44 -12.81
N ASP A 58 11.30 -3.67 -12.04
CA ASP A 58 10.82 -2.39 -11.54
C ASP A 58 10.51 -1.40 -12.67
N GLU A 59 11.40 -1.30 -13.67
CA GLU A 59 11.18 -0.43 -14.82
C GLU A 59 9.95 -0.85 -15.62
N MET A 60 9.78 -2.15 -15.86
CA MET A 60 8.59 -2.67 -16.55
C MET A 60 7.30 -2.29 -15.83
N LYS A 61 7.26 -2.36 -14.49
CA LYS A 61 6.09 -1.94 -13.70
C LYS A 61 5.83 -0.44 -13.84
N ARG A 62 6.88 0.39 -13.83
CA ARG A 62 6.76 1.85 -13.95
C ARG A 62 6.29 2.29 -15.34
N LEU A 63 6.76 1.62 -16.39
CA LEU A 63 6.35 1.90 -17.76
C LEU A 63 4.85 1.61 -17.99
N SER A 64 4.24 0.74 -17.20
CA SER A 64 2.80 0.50 -17.25
C SER A 64 1.96 1.65 -16.69
N GLY A 65 2.54 2.56 -15.90
CA GLY A 65 1.83 3.70 -15.29
C GLY A 65 0.71 3.30 -14.31
N LEU A 66 0.75 2.07 -13.81
CA LEU A 66 -0.25 1.53 -12.89
C LEU A 66 0.07 1.91 -11.44
N ASP A 67 -0.98 2.08 -10.63
CA ASP A 67 -0.83 2.39 -9.21
C ASP A 67 -0.45 1.14 -8.40
N THR A 68 -0.01 1.31 -7.16
CA THR A 68 0.47 0.21 -6.31
C THR A 68 -0.63 -0.34 -5.40
N LEU A 69 -0.65 -1.67 -5.25
CA LEU A 69 -1.49 -2.34 -4.25
C LEU A 69 -1.00 -2.04 -2.83
N ARG A 70 0.32 -1.97 -2.66
CA ARG A 70 0.99 -1.74 -1.37
C ARG A 70 1.61 -0.35 -1.28
N GLU A 71 2.02 0.03 -0.07
CA GLU A 71 2.66 1.30 0.24
C GLU A 71 3.99 1.49 -0.49
N GLU A 72 4.72 0.38 -0.74
CA GLU A 72 6.07 0.46 -1.27
C GLU A 72 6.10 1.05 -2.68
N GLY A 73 6.69 2.25 -2.78
CA GLY A 73 6.84 2.99 -4.02
C GLY A 73 5.55 3.62 -4.53
N SER A 74 4.50 3.67 -3.72
CA SER A 74 3.26 4.41 -4.00
C SER A 74 3.53 5.91 -4.08
N GLU A 75 2.92 6.58 -5.04
CA GLU A 75 3.10 8.02 -5.26
C GLU A 75 2.27 8.84 -4.27
N LYS A 76 2.92 9.79 -3.58
CA LYS A 76 2.26 10.64 -2.58
C LYS A 76 1.15 11.52 -3.16
N GLU A 77 1.31 11.93 -4.42
CA GLU A 77 0.32 12.75 -5.15
C GLU A 77 -0.67 11.89 -5.96
N GLY A 78 -0.53 10.56 -5.91
CA GLY A 78 -1.43 9.62 -6.57
C GLY A 78 -2.76 9.44 -5.84
N THR A 79 -3.68 8.70 -6.46
CA THR A 79 -5.03 8.40 -5.95
C THR A 79 -5.01 7.85 -4.53
N ASN A 80 -4.04 7.00 -4.22
CA ASN A 80 -3.90 6.36 -2.91
C ASN A 80 -3.03 7.14 -1.91
N GLU A 81 -2.64 8.38 -2.20
CA GLU A 81 -1.84 9.27 -1.33
C GLU A 81 -0.54 8.64 -0.79
N GLY A 82 0.11 7.78 -1.58
CA GLY A 82 1.33 7.09 -1.18
C GLY A 82 1.13 5.92 -0.21
N ARG A 83 -0.12 5.48 0.00
CA ARG A 83 -0.45 4.36 0.91
C ARG A 83 -0.66 3.03 0.17
N GLY A 84 -0.76 3.06 -1.15
CA GLY A 84 -1.25 1.93 -1.93
C GLY A 84 -2.73 1.62 -1.66
N LEU A 85 -3.33 0.83 -2.55
CA LEU A 85 -4.76 0.53 -2.54
C LEU A 85 -5.25 -0.05 -1.21
N TYR A 86 -4.54 -1.05 -0.67
CA TYR A 86 -5.02 -1.79 0.50
C TYR A 86 -5.13 -0.91 1.74
N LYS A 87 -4.08 -0.14 2.03
CA LYS A 87 -4.06 0.73 3.20
C LYS A 87 -4.92 1.98 3.02
N HIS A 88 -5.05 2.47 1.80
CA HIS A 88 -5.98 3.57 1.51
C HIS A 88 -7.43 3.18 1.87
N ILE A 89 -7.87 1.98 1.45
CA ILE A 89 -9.20 1.47 1.77
C ILE A 89 -9.36 1.20 3.28
N GLU A 90 -8.35 0.64 3.93
CA GLU A 90 -8.34 0.45 5.39
C GLU A 90 -8.52 1.79 6.13
N ASP A 91 -7.73 2.81 5.77
CA ASP A 91 -7.81 4.15 6.36
C ASP A 91 -9.16 4.84 6.10
N LEU A 92 -9.76 4.63 4.92
CA LEU A 92 -11.10 5.13 4.62
C LEU A 92 -12.15 4.47 5.51
N ASN A 93 -12.06 3.15 5.68
CA ASN A 93 -12.97 2.41 6.54
C ASN A 93 -12.83 2.81 8.01
N ASP A 94 -11.61 3.01 8.50
CA ASP A 94 -11.36 3.49 9.87
C ASP A 94 -11.90 4.90 10.11
N LYS A 95 -11.76 5.80 9.13
CA LYS A 95 -12.37 7.13 9.16
C LYS A 95 -13.90 7.05 9.16
N ASN A 96 -14.48 6.15 8.39
CA ASN A 96 -15.92 5.94 8.31
C ASN A 96 -16.46 5.39 9.64
N ILE A 97 -15.82 4.38 10.23
CA ILE A 97 -16.18 3.81 11.53
C ILE A 97 -16.05 4.85 12.64
N SER A 98 -14.94 5.61 12.68
CA SER A 98 -14.74 6.63 13.70
C SER A 98 -15.71 7.81 13.58
N ARG A 99 -16.13 8.17 12.37
CA ARG A 99 -17.21 9.15 12.15
C ARG A 99 -18.54 8.59 12.63
N ALA A 100 -18.90 7.39 12.23
CA ALA A 100 -20.14 6.73 12.66
C ALA A 100 -20.24 6.61 14.19
N ARG A 101 -19.14 6.26 14.88
CA ARG A 101 -19.09 6.21 16.35
C ARG A 101 -19.35 7.58 16.98
N ARG A 102 -18.74 8.64 16.45
CA ARG A 102 -18.97 10.02 16.93
C ARG A 102 -20.41 10.46 16.69
N ASP A 103 -20.98 10.13 15.55
CA ASP A 103 -22.36 10.50 15.22
C ASP A 103 -23.36 9.78 16.13
N ILE A 104 -23.13 8.50 16.44
CA ILE A 104 -23.92 7.74 17.42
C ILE A 104 -23.77 8.32 18.83
N GLU A 105 -22.57 8.70 19.25
CA GLU A 105 -22.32 9.31 20.55
C GLU A 105 -23.04 10.67 20.68
N ASN A 106 -22.92 11.51 19.66
CA ASN A 106 -23.61 12.80 19.61
C ASN A 106 -25.13 12.64 19.59
N TYR A 107 -25.65 11.67 18.84
CA TYR A 107 -27.08 11.35 18.80
C TYR A 107 -27.58 10.91 20.19
N LYS A 108 -26.87 9.99 20.85
CA LYS A 108 -27.19 9.53 22.20
C LYS A 108 -27.18 10.69 23.20
N LYS A 109 -26.13 11.51 23.18
CA LYS A 109 -26.00 12.67 24.06
C LYS A 109 -27.15 13.67 23.86
N THR A 110 -27.50 13.96 22.60
CA THR A 110 -28.62 14.85 22.28
C THR A 110 -29.95 14.29 22.76
N ALA A 111 -30.17 12.97 22.64
CA ALA A 111 -31.36 12.31 23.16
C ALA A 111 -31.44 12.36 24.70
N GLU A 112 -30.30 12.18 25.40
CA GLU A 112 -30.20 12.31 26.85
C GLU A 112 -30.46 13.75 27.31
N ASP A 113 -29.84 14.73 26.65
CA ASP A 113 -30.02 16.17 26.96
C ASP A 113 -31.48 16.61 26.75
N ASN A 114 -32.12 16.18 25.65
CA ASN A 114 -33.53 16.46 25.39
C ASN A 114 -34.46 15.81 26.44
N SER A 115 -34.12 14.59 26.89
CA SER A 115 -34.89 13.89 27.92
C SER A 115 -34.76 14.59 29.27
N ALA A 116 -33.55 15.03 29.63
CA ALA A 116 -33.29 15.77 30.87
C ALA A 116 -33.94 17.16 30.88
N ASP A 117 -33.94 17.87 29.75
CA ASP A 117 -34.65 19.15 29.61
C ASP A 117 -36.17 18.97 29.72
N PHE A 118 -36.71 17.92 29.10
CA PHE A 118 -38.12 17.57 29.25
C PHE A 118 -38.49 17.26 30.70
N GLU A 119 -37.68 16.48 31.42
CA GLU A 119 -37.92 16.18 32.83
C GLU A 119 -37.96 17.44 33.69
N LYS A 120 -37.03 18.39 33.46
CA LYS A 120 -37.02 19.69 34.15
C LYS A 120 -38.30 20.49 33.85
N LYS A 121 -38.70 20.58 32.59
CA LYS A 121 -39.93 21.28 32.18
C LYS A 121 -41.18 20.63 32.78
N MET A 122 -41.21 19.29 32.86
CA MET A 122 -42.31 18.56 33.47
C MET A 122 -42.40 18.81 34.98
N ASN A 123 -41.26 18.80 35.67
CA ASN A 123 -41.21 19.11 37.10
C ASN A 123 -41.68 20.54 37.40
N ASP A 124 -41.26 21.53 36.60
CA ASP A 124 -41.73 22.91 36.70
C ASP A 124 -43.24 23.03 36.46
N TYR A 125 -43.76 22.36 35.43
CA TYR A 125 -45.19 22.28 35.15
C TYR A 125 -46.00 21.71 36.33
N ILE A 126 -45.54 20.60 36.93
CA ILE A 126 -46.18 20.00 38.12
C ILE A 126 -46.16 20.97 39.30
N LEU A 127 -45.07 21.72 39.48
CA LEU A 127 -44.91 22.66 40.58
C LEU A 127 -45.87 23.87 40.42
N LYS A 128 -46.02 24.38 39.20
CA LYS A 128 -46.99 25.44 38.86
C LYS A 128 -48.43 25.01 39.07
N LEU A 129 -48.78 23.80 38.66
CA LEU A 129 -50.10 23.21 38.95
C LEU A 129 -50.39 23.14 40.45
N ARG A 130 -49.41 22.71 41.26
CA ARG A 130 -49.55 22.66 42.73
C ARG A 130 -49.70 24.05 43.35
N ALA A 131 -49.10 25.07 42.76
CA ALA A 131 -49.23 26.45 43.21
C ALA A 131 -50.58 27.11 42.84
N GLY A 132 -51.44 26.41 42.09
CA GLY A 132 -52.76 26.91 41.71
C GLY A 132 -52.77 27.83 40.50
N GLU A 133 -51.70 27.87 39.70
CA GLU A 133 -51.68 28.62 38.44
C GLU A 133 -52.68 28.01 37.44
N THR A 134 -53.67 28.82 37.05
CA THR A 134 -54.65 28.47 36.02
C THR A 134 -54.10 28.86 34.65
N GLY A 135 -53.69 27.87 33.85
CA GLY A 135 -53.15 28.09 32.50
C GLY A 135 -51.77 27.50 32.24
N ALA A 136 -51.20 26.72 33.17
CA ALA A 136 -49.96 26.00 32.92
C ALA A 136 -50.11 25.04 31.71
N VAL A 137 -49.17 25.09 30.77
CA VAL A 137 -49.17 24.27 29.55
C VAL A 137 -48.27 23.05 29.76
N GLN A 138 -48.81 21.85 29.49
CA GLN A 138 -48.04 20.62 29.59
C GLN A 138 -46.95 20.60 28.49
N PRO A 139 -45.68 20.34 28.84
CA PRO A 139 -44.62 20.21 27.84
C PRO A 139 -44.82 18.97 26.98
N GLU A 140 -44.53 19.07 25.68
CA GLU A 140 -44.58 17.95 24.74
C GLU A 140 -43.38 17.01 24.92
N ALA A 141 -43.62 15.70 24.78
CA ALA A 141 -42.56 14.70 24.86
C ALA A 141 -41.54 14.89 23.73
N PRO A 142 -40.22 14.85 24.01
CA PRO A 142 -39.20 15.01 22.99
C PRO A 142 -39.28 13.84 22.00
N LYS A 143 -39.30 14.17 20.70
CA LYS A 143 -39.19 13.17 19.64
C LYS A 143 -37.71 12.88 19.41
N LEU A 144 -37.38 11.61 19.23
CA LEU A 144 -36.05 11.21 18.76
C LEU A 144 -35.84 11.79 17.35
N GLY A 145 -34.66 12.36 17.11
CA GLY A 145 -34.25 12.77 15.78
C GLY A 145 -33.98 11.57 14.88
N ASP A 146 -33.59 11.82 13.64
CA ASP A 146 -33.23 10.75 12.72
C ASP A 146 -31.95 10.03 13.19
N ALA A 147 -31.98 8.70 13.18
CA ALA A 147 -30.83 7.89 13.58
C ALA A 147 -29.68 8.09 12.59
N PRO A 148 -28.42 8.18 13.06
CA PRO A 148 -27.28 8.35 12.18
C PRO A 148 -27.11 7.10 11.30
N THR A 149 -26.89 7.32 10.00
CA THR A 149 -26.64 6.25 9.03
C THR A 149 -25.17 5.82 9.11
N VAL A 150 -24.92 4.53 9.28
CA VAL A 150 -23.56 3.97 9.22
C VAL A 150 -23.23 3.69 7.76
N PRO A 151 -22.22 4.34 7.16
CA PRO A 151 -21.81 4.06 5.79
C PRO A 151 -21.29 2.62 5.67
N GLU A 152 -21.55 1.98 4.53
CA GLU A 152 -21.00 0.66 4.23
C GLU A 152 -19.46 0.72 4.11
N ALA A 153 -18.81 -0.40 4.44
CA ALA A 153 -17.37 -0.50 4.28
C ALA A 153 -16.99 -0.52 2.80
N GLU A 154 -16.05 0.35 2.43
CA GLU A 154 -15.40 0.36 1.13
C GLU A 154 -14.70 -0.99 0.93
N ARG A 155 -14.93 -1.63 -0.22
CA ARG A 155 -14.33 -2.93 -0.55
C ARG A 155 -13.20 -2.76 -1.52
N ILE A 156 -12.23 -3.68 -1.43
CA ILE A 156 -11.20 -3.82 -2.46
C ILE A 156 -11.92 -4.21 -3.77
N PRO A 157 -11.63 -3.52 -4.89
CA PRO A 157 -12.20 -3.86 -6.18
C PRO A 157 -11.82 -5.30 -6.57
N ASP A 158 -12.77 -6.03 -7.17
CA ASP A 158 -12.55 -7.41 -7.62
C ASP A 158 -11.52 -7.48 -8.76
N ASP A 159 -11.45 -6.42 -9.58
CA ASP A 159 -10.47 -6.28 -10.65
C ASP A 159 -9.27 -5.46 -10.21
N LEU A 160 -8.12 -6.13 -10.08
CA LEU A 160 -6.83 -5.53 -9.71
C LEU A 160 -5.91 -5.31 -10.92
N SER A 161 -6.40 -5.47 -12.15
CA SER A 161 -5.60 -5.36 -13.37
C SER A 161 -4.94 -3.98 -13.57
N ASN A 162 -5.52 -2.94 -12.98
CA ASN A 162 -5.00 -1.57 -13.02
C ASN A 162 -3.92 -1.30 -11.95
N TYR A 163 -3.45 -2.33 -11.26
CA TYR A 163 -2.48 -2.19 -10.18
C TYR A 163 -1.27 -3.11 -10.37
N VAL A 164 -0.13 -2.65 -9.88
CA VAL A 164 1.06 -3.46 -9.65
C VAL A 164 1.19 -3.73 -8.15
N ASP A 165 1.78 -4.87 -7.76
CA ASP A 165 1.91 -5.21 -6.33
C ASP A 165 2.66 -4.12 -5.55
N PHE A 166 3.80 -3.67 -6.09
CA PHE A 166 4.59 -2.58 -5.52
C PHE A 166 5.58 -1.99 -6.53
N LEU A 167 6.15 -0.83 -6.22
CA LEU A 167 7.29 -0.25 -6.93
C LEU A 167 8.51 -0.20 -6.01
N HIS A 168 9.69 -0.50 -6.54
CA HIS A 168 10.92 -0.54 -5.78
C HIS A 168 11.22 0.84 -5.18
N PRO A 169 11.41 0.99 -3.86
CA PRO A 169 11.48 2.31 -3.23
C PRO A 169 12.64 3.21 -3.67
N TRP A 170 13.67 2.60 -4.28
CA TRP A 170 14.83 3.33 -4.80
C TRP A 170 14.76 3.55 -6.31
N GLY A 171 13.85 2.86 -7.00
CA GLY A 171 13.74 2.96 -8.45
C GLY A 171 12.98 4.22 -8.88
N ASN A 172 13.30 4.69 -10.08
CA ASN A 172 12.50 5.65 -10.82
C ASN A 172 12.79 5.48 -12.32
N ILE A 173 11.93 6.08 -13.16
CA ILE A 173 12.00 5.95 -14.63
C ILE A 173 13.36 6.36 -15.21
N LEU A 174 14.11 7.24 -14.55
CA LEU A 174 15.42 7.67 -15.02
C LEU A 174 16.56 6.81 -14.45
N LEU A 175 16.46 6.44 -13.17
CA LEU A 175 17.50 5.72 -12.45
C LEU A 175 17.59 4.27 -12.91
N ASN A 176 16.47 3.60 -13.13
CA ASN A 176 16.47 2.18 -13.48
C ASN A 176 17.24 1.92 -14.79
N PRO A 177 17.01 2.67 -15.89
CA PRO A 177 17.81 2.52 -17.11
C PRO A 177 19.30 2.79 -16.89
N ILE A 178 19.65 3.81 -16.10
CA ILE A 178 21.05 4.15 -15.80
C ILE A 178 21.74 3.00 -15.06
N VAL A 179 21.10 2.45 -14.02
CA VAL A 179 21.66 1.34 -13.24
C VAL A 179 21.80 0.09 -14.12
N LEU A 180 20.80 -0.22 -14.95
CA LEU A 180 20.87 -1.33 -15.90
C LEU A 180 22.02 -1.16 -16.91
N LEU A 181 22.27 0.07 -17.37
CA LEU A 181 23.37 0.38 -18.27
C LEU A 181 24.73 0.20 -17.57
N ILE A 182 24.87 0.65 -16.33
CA ILE A 182 26.07 0.42 -15.52
C ILE A 182 26.31 -1.08 -15.32
N MET A 183 25.28 -1.84 -14.96
CA MET A 183 25.37 -3.30 -14.80
C MET A 183 25.75 -4.00 -16.11
N PHE A 184 25.22 -3.54 -17.24
CA PHE A 184 25.57 -4.07 -18.56
C PHE A 184 27.08 -3.93 -18.84
N PHE A 185 27.62 -2.72 -18.74
CA PHE A 185 29.05 -2.47 -18.98
C PHE A 185 29.95 -3.11 -17.92
N GLY A 186 29.49 -3.19 -16.66
CA GLY A 186 30.16 -3.91 -15.60
C GLY A 186 30.32 -5.40 -15.92
N LEU A 187 29.23 -6.05 -16.36
CA LEU A 187 29.26 -7.47 -16.78
C LEU A 187 30.12 -7.70 -18.02
N LEU A 188 30.10 -6.79 -19.00
CA LEU A 188 30.98 -6.89 -20.16
C LEU A 188 32.46 -6.77 -19.76
N THR A 189 32.79 -5.84 -18.87
CA THR A 189 34.16 -5.67 -18.36
C THR A 189 34.60 -6.93 -17.60
N ALA A 190 33.74 -7.45 -16.73
CA ALA A 190 34.00 -8.71 -16.01
C ALA A 190 34.18 -9.90 -16.95
N THR A 191 33.42 -9.95 -18.06
CA THR A 191 33.57 -10.96 -19.11
C THR A 191 34.96 -10.88 -19.76
N ILE A 192 35.40 -9.68 -20.14
CA ILE A 192 36.73 -9.48 -20.74
C ILE A 192 37.84 -9.89 -19.77
N ILE A 193 37.70 -9.55 -18.48
CA ILE A 193 38.67 -9.95 -17.44
C ILE A 193 38.70 -11.46 -17.26
N ALA A 194 37.53 -12.11 -17.22
CA ALA A 194 37.43 -13.57 -17.07
C ALA A 194 38.12 -14.30 -18.24
N LEU A 195 37.87 -13.85 -19.48
CA LEU A 195 38.54 -14.38 -20.68
C LEU A 195 40.06 -14.17 -20.62
N ARG A 196 40.51 -12.95 -20.30
CA ARG A 196 41.95 -12.64 -20.14
C ARG A 196 42.62 -13.50 -19.09
N SER A 197 41.94 -13.80 -17.99
CA SER A 197 42.48 -14.65 -16.92
C SER A 197 42.59 -16.11 -17.33
N GLN A 198 41.76 -16.58 -18.27
CA GLN A 198 41.86 -17.92 -18.83
C GLN A 198 42.96 -18.02 -19.89
N ASP A 199 43.27 -16.93 -20.59
CA ASP A 199 44.37 -16.90 -21.57
C ASP A 199 45.77 -16.86 -20.92
N ILE A 200 45.88 -16.44 -19.65
CA ILE A 200 47.16 -16.26 -18.94
C ILE A 200 47.56 -17.49 -18.11
N GLY A 201 46.63 -18.41 -17.80
CA GLY A 201 46.87 -19.60 -16.97
C GLY A 201 46.72 -20.89 -17.74
#